data_AF-A0A662AX25-F1
#
_entry.id   AF-A0A662AX25-F1
#
_cell.length_a   1.000
_cell.length_b   1.000
_cell.length_c   1.000
_cell.angle_alpha   90.00
_cell.angle_beta   90.00
_cell.angle_gamma   90.00
#
_symmetry.space_group_name_H-M   'P 1'
#
loop_
_entity.id
_entity.type
_entity.pdbx_description
1 polymer ?
#
loop_
_entity_poly.entity_id
_entity_poly.type
_entity_poly.pdbx_seq_one_letter_code
_entity_poly.pdbx_strand_id
1 'polypeptide(L)'
;MKDLTTSYLGLELKNPIIAGSCGLTGTLEGIVSMEQHGAGAVVIKSIFEEEILLEVKERMREAKKNPMIYSGLSETLDYIDLHIREDRLADFLQLIQDA
;
A
#
# COMPACT_ATOMS: atom_id res chain seq x y z
N MET A 1 5.51 3.95 -38.01
CA MET A 1 5.09 3.48 -36.67
C MET A 1 3.90 4.35 -36.24
N LYS A 2 2.86 3.79 -35.60
CA LYS A 2 1.68 4.59 -35.20
C LYS A 2 1.97 5.32 -33.88
N ASP A 3 1.48 6.55 -33.78
CA ASP A 3 1.40 7.28 -32.52
C ASP A 3 0.37 6.58 -31.62
N LEU A 4 0.76 6.30 -30.38
CA LEU A 4 -0.07 5.66 -29.37
C LEU A 4 -0.42 6.61 -28.22
N THR A 5 0.05 7.86 -28.25
CA THR A 5 -0.26 8.84 -27.21
C THR A 5 -1.77 8.96 -27.00
N THR A 6 -2.20 9.08 -25.74
CA THR A 6 -3.62 9.19 -25.39
C THR A 6 -3.80 10.08 -24.17
N SER A 7 -4.94 10.75 -24.12
CA SER A 7 -5.39 11.44 -22.93
C SER A 7 -6.35 10.55 -22.14
N TYR A 8 -6.13 10.36 -20.85
CA TYR A 8 -7.00 9.58 -19.97
C TYR A 8 -7.12 10.25 -18.60
N LEU A 9 -8.35 10.55 -18.17
CA LEU A 9 -8.64 11.25 -16.90
C LEU A 9 -7.84 12.56 -16.71
N GLY A 10 -7.54 13.27 -17.80
CA GLY A 10 -6.76 14.51 -17.78
C GLY A 10 -5.24 14.30 -17.72
N LEU A 11 -4.76 13.06 -17.81
CA LEU A 11 -3.35 12.71 -17.94
C LEU A 11 -2.98 12.45 -19.39
N GLU A 12 -1.85 12.98 -19.84
CA GLU A 12 -1.26 12.64 -21.13
C GLU A 12 -0.33 11.43 -20.96
N LEU A 13 -0.68 10.32 -21.62
CA LEU A 13 0.05 9.05 -21.52
C LEU A 13 0.80 8.75 -22.82
N LYS A 14 2.01 8.20 -22.69
CA LYS A 14 2.83 7.76 -23.84
C LYS A 14 2.16 6.66 -24.68
N ASN A 15 1.22 5.91 -24.09
CA ASN A 15 0.44 4.86 -24.74
C ASN A 15 -0.80 4.50 -23.89
N PRO A 16 -1.80 3.75 -24.41
CA PRO A 16 -3.02 3.42 -23.67
C PRO A 16 -2.88 2.20 -22.74
N ILE A 17 -1.67 1.73 -22.44
CA ILE A 17 -1.44 0.56 -21.60
C ILE A 17 -1.31 1.01 -20.14
N ILE A 18 -2.23 0.53 -19.30
CA ILE A 18 -2.25 0.81 -17.87
C ILE A 18 -2.07 -0.51 -17.11
N ALA A 19 -1.09 -0.58 -16.21
CA ALA A 19 -0.93 -1.74 -15.35
C ALA A 19 -1.96 -1.70 -14.21
N GLY A 20 -2.79 -2.73 -14.13
CA GLY A 20 -3.80 -2.84 -13.07
C GLY A 20 -3.18 -3.11 -11.69
N SER A 21 -3.96 -2.84 -10.63
CA SER A 21 -3.57 -3.08 -9.25
C SER A 21 -3.17 -4.54 -9.04
N CYS A 22 -1.92 -4.76 -8.66
CA CYS A 22 -1.35 -6.10 -8.46
C CYS A 22 -0.18 -6.04 -7.46
N GLY A 23 0.45 -7.18 -7.17
CA GLY A 23 1.59 -7.22 -6.23
C GLY A 23 2.75 -6.31 -6.64
N LEU A 24 2.97 -6.12 -7.95
CA LEU A 24 4.04 -5.27 -8.47
C LEU A 24 3.74 -3.78 -8.35
N THR A 25 2.46 -3.37 -8.24
CA THR A 25 2.10 -1.96 -8.05
C THR A 25 2.13 -1.52 -6.58
N GLY A 26 2.61 -2.41 -5.69
CA GLY A 26 2.76 -2.15 -4.26
C GLY A 26 4.18 -1.81 -3.82
N THR A 27 5.16 -1.77 -4.74
CA THR A 27 6.53 -1.35 -4.43
C THR A 27 7.05 -0.40 -5.51
N LEU A 28 7.96 0.49 -5.12
CA LEU A 28 8.58 1.46 -6.03
C LEU A 28 9.32 0.74 -7.17
N GLU A 29 10.07 -0.32 -6.85
CA GLU A 29 10.83 -1.10 -7.83
C GLU A 29 9.92 -1.74 -8.87
N GLY A 30 8.75 -2.21 -8.45
CA GLY A 30 7.77 -2.80 -9.35
C GLY A 30 7.17 -1.76 -10.30
N ILE A 31 6.84 -0.57 -9.78
CA ILE A 31 6.32 0.56 -10.57
C ILE A 31 7.34 1.00 -11.62
N VAL A 32 8.59 1.24 -11.21
CA VAL A 32 9.68 1.63 -12.10
C VAL A 32 9.91 0.57 -13.18
N SER A 33 9.88 -0.71 -12.81
CA SER A 33 10.02 -1.81 -13.77
C SER A 33 8.89 -1.80 -14.81
N MET A 34 7.63 -1.59 -14.40
CA MET A 34 6.50 -1.52 -15.33
C MET A 34 6.62 -0.34 -16.30
N GLU A 35 7.06 0.83 -15.82
CA GLU A 35 7.32 1.99 -16.66
C GLU A 35 8.39 1.70 -17.72
N GLN A 36 9.52 1.09 -17.30
CA GLN A 36 10.63 0.67 -18.15
C GLN A 36 10.20 -0.32 -19.25
N HIS A 37 9.24 -1.19 -18.94
CA HIS A 37 8.67 -2.15 -19.90
C HIS A 37 7.52 -1.58 -20.73
N GLY A 38 7.24 -0.27 -20.60
CA GLY A 38 6.37 0.46 -21.50
C GLY A 38 4.95 0.69 -21.00
N ALA A 39 4.62 0.41 -19.73
CA ALA A 39 3.35 0.86 -19.17
C ALA A 39 3.26 2.40 -19.24
N GLY A 40 2.13 2.92 -19.73
CA GLY A 40 1.84 4.35 -19.80
C GLY A 40 1.39 4.94 -18.46
N ALA A 41 0.74 4.12 -17.62
CA ALA A 41 0.38 4.44 -16.24
C ALA A 41 0.25 3.15 -15.40
N VAL A 42 0.15 3.30 -14.07
CA VAL A 42 -0.08 2.20 -13.14
C VAL A 42 -1.23 2.53 -12.18
N VAL A 43 -1.95 1.52 -11.73
CA VAL A 43 -2.90 1.62 -10.61
C VAL A 43 -2.22 1.07 -9.37
N ILE A 44 -1.92 1.94 -8.40
CA ILE A 44 -1.26 1.58 -7.15
C ILE A 44 -2.04 0.49 -6.40
N LYS A 45 -1.31 -0.41 -5.73
CA LYS A 45 -1.89 -1.48 -4.93
C LYS A 45 -2.83 -0.90 -3.87
N SER A 46 -4.05 -1.42 -3.83
CA SER A 46 -5.09 -0.93 -2.91
C SER A 46 -4.76 -1.28 -1.46
N ILE A 47 -5.12 -0.39 -0.54
CA ILE A 47 -5.17 -0.64 0.90
C ILE A 47 -6.58 -1.14 1.27
N PHE A 48 -6.66 -2.25 2.00
CA PHE A 48 -7.92 -2.84 2.45
C PHE A 48 -8.01 -2.81 3.98
N GLU A 49 -9.16 -2.41 4.51
CA GLU A 49 -9.39 -2.35 5.97
C GLU A 49 -9.27 -3.73 6.61
N GLU A 50 -9.69 -4.78 5.90
CA GLU A 50 -9.61 -6.16 6.36
C GLU A 50 -8.16 -6.63 6.58
N GLU A 51 -7.24 -6.18 5.73
CA GLU A 51 -5.81 -6.48 5.89
C GLU A 51 -5.25 -5.78 7.14
N ILE A 52 -5.64 -4.52 7.37
CA ILE A 52 -5.24 -3.76 8.56
C ILE A 52 -5.79 -4.43 9.83
N LEU A 53 -7.07 -4.76 9.86
CA LEU A 53 -7.70 -5.42 11.00
C LEU A 53 -7.10 -6.81 11.27
N LEU A 54 -6.70 -7.54 10.23
CA LEU A 54 -5.99 -8.81 10.37
C LEU A 54 -4.63 -8.60 11.05
N GLU A 55 -3.86 -7.61 10.61
CA GLU A 55 -2.57 -7.26 11.21
C GLU A 55 -2.72 -6.86 12.69
N VAL A 56 -3.71 -6.02 13.01
CA VAL A 56 -4.05 -5.64 14.39
C VAL A 56 -4.29 -6.87 15.26
N LYS A 57 -5.10 -7.82 14.75
CA LYS A 57 -5.44 -9.05 15.47
C LYS A 57 -4.22 -9.95 15.67
N GLU A 58 -3.31 -9.99 14.71
CA GLU A 58 -2.06 -10.75 14.81
C GLU A 58 -1.12 -10.14 15.85
N ARG A 59 -0.87 -8.82 15.79
CA ARG A 59 -0.04 -8.13 16.80
C ARG A 59 -0.61 -8.25 18.20
N MET A 60 -1.93 -8.15 18.35
CA MET A 60 -2.63 -8.38 19.63
C MET A 60 -2.45 -9.80 20.15
N ARG A 61 -2.50 -10.81 19.28
CA ARG A 61 -2.26 -12.23 19.66
C ARG A 61 -0.82 -12.43 20.12
N GLU A 62 0.14 -11.76 19.50
CA GLU A 62 1.54 -11.82 19.91
C GLU A 62 1.75 -11.17 21.27
N ALA A 63 1.18 -9.98 21.51
CA ALA A 63 1.23 -9.33 22.81
C ALA A 63 0.65 -10.23 23.92
N LYS A 64 -0.48 -10.92 23.67
CA LYS A 64 -1.11 -11.86 24.62
C LYS A 64 -0.20 -13.01 25.05
N LYS A 65 0.75 -13.42 24.20
CA LYS A 65 1.68 -14.52 24.53
C LYS A 65 2.72 -14.10 25.59
N ASN A 66 2.86 -12.81 25.89
CA ASN A 66 3.80 -12.32 26.90
C ASN A 66 3.07 -11.65 28.08
N PRO A 67 2.76 -12.39 29.17
CA PRO A 67 1.87 -11.92 30.25
C PRO A 67 2.35 -10.66 30.98
N MET A 68 3.66 -10.45 31.04
CA MET A 68 4.27 -9.29 31.72
C MET A 68 4.10 -7.99 30.93
N ILE A 69 4.04 -8.09 29.59
CA ILE A 69 3.73 -6.98 28.68
C ILE A 69 2.22 -6.70 28.72
N TYR A 70 1.41 -7.76 28.72
CA TYR A 70 -0.04 -7.64 28.62
C TYR A 70 -0.71 -6.92 29.80
N SER A 71 -0.24 -7.16 31.05
CA SER A 71 -0.81 -6.49 32.22
C SER A 71 -0.34 -5.04 32.37
N GLY A 72 0.86 -4.70 31.87
CA GLY A 72 1.43 -3.35 31.95
C GLY A 72 0.96 -2.40 30.84
N LEU A 73 0.52 -2.94 29.70
CA LEU A 73 0.10 -2.18 28.52
C LEU A 73 -1.41 -2.23 28.25
N SER A 74 -2.24 -2.68 29.20
CA SER A 74 -3.69 -2.86 29.00
C SER A 74 -4.39 -1.65 28.36
N GLU A 75 -4.01 -0.43 28.74
CA GLU A 75 -4.58 0.80 28.17
C GLU A 75 -4.00 1.15 26.78
N THR A 76 -2.72 0.87 26.55
CA THR A 76 -2.06 1.04 25.23
C THR A 76 -2.49 0.02 24.19
N LEU A 77 -2.98 -1.16 24.60
CA LEU A 77 -3.52 -2.15 23.67
C LEU A 77 -4.73 -1.58 22.90
N ASP A 78 -5.53 -0.72 23.53
CA ASP A 78 -6.66 -0.06 22.89
C ASP A 78 -6.24 0.91 21.76
N TYR A 79 -4.98 1.39 21.77
CA TYR A 79 -4.41 2.28 20.76
C TYR A 79 -3.59 1.57 19.67
N ILE A 80 -3.39 0.26 19.78
CA ILE A 80 -2.62 -0.52 18.79
C ILE A 80 -3.26 -0.44 17.41
N ASP A 81 -4.60 -0.47 17.35
CA ASP A 81 -5.36 -0.38 16.10
C ASP A 81 -5.17 0.97 15.39
N LEU A 82 -5.09 2.06 16.16
CA LEU A 82 -4.86 3.40 15.61
C LEU A 82 -3.45 3.52 15.02
N HIS A 83 -2.41 3.09 15.73
CA HIS A 83 -1.04 3.19 15.24
C HIS A 83 -0.81 2.33 14.00
N ILE A 84 -1.34 1.10 13.97
CA ILE A 84 -1.19 0.24 12.79
C ILE A 84 -1.88 0.86 11.56
N ARG A 85 -3.05 1.48 11.73
CA ARG A 85 -3.71 2.22 10.65
C ARG A 85 -2.87 3.39 10.17
N GLU A 86 -2.31 4.18 11.09
CA GLU A 86 -1.46 5.33 10.78
C GLU A 86 -0.21 4.88 10.02
N ASP A 87 0.47 3.83 10.47
CA ASP A 87 1.64 3.26 9.81
C ASP A 87 1.31 2.81 8.38
N ARG A 88 0.22 2.04 8.21
CA ARG A 88 -0.21 1.53 6.88
C ARG A 88 -0.59 2.66 5.92
N LEU A 89 -1.20 3.73 6.42
CA LEU A 89 -1.52 4.90 5.62
C LEU A 89 -0.26 5.69 5.27
N ALA A 90 0.68 5.82 6.20
CA ALA A 90 1.96 6.49 5.98
C ALA A 90 2.77 5.78 4.90
N ASP A 91 2.90 4.45 4.97
CA ASP A 91 3.58 3.63 3.96
C ASP A 91 2.94 3.82 2.57
N PHE A 92 1.62 3.85 2.50
CA PHE A 92 0.89 4.06 1.24
C PHE A 92 1.12 5.46 0.65
N LEU A 93 1.08 6.50 1.49
CA LEU A 93 1.35 7.87 1.06
C LEU A 93 2.82 8.04 0.63
N GLN A 94 3.75 7.40 1.33
CA GLN A 94 5.16 7.40 0.99
C GLN A 94 5.40 6.75 -0.38
N LEU A 95 4.76 5.60 -0.64
CA LEU A 95 4.83 4.96 -1.96
C LEU A 95 4.30 5.87 -3.08
N ILE A 96 3.21 6.60 -2.84
CA ILE A 96 2.69 7.58 -3.82
C ILE A 96 3.66 8.74 -4.02
N GLN A 97 4.32 9.20 -2.95
CA GLN A 97 5.26 10.30 -3.02
C GLN A 97 6.55 9.93 -3.76
N ASP A 98 7.00 8.69 -3.62
CA ASP A 98 8.25 8.20 -4.21
C ASP A 98 8.11 7.74 -5.68
N ALA A 99 6.88 7.37 -6.10
CA ALA A 99 6.56 6.92 -7.45
C ALA A 99 6.47 8.07 -8.46
#